data_AF-A0A7V9KEJ1-F1
#
_entry.id   AF-A0A7V9KEJ1-F1
#
_cell.length_a   1.000
_cell.length_b   1.000
_cell.length_c   1.000
_cell.angle_alpha   90.00
_cell.angle_beta   90.00
_cell.angle_gamma   90.00
#
_symmetry.space_group_name_H-M   'P 1'
#
loop_
_entity.id
_entity.type
_entity.pdbx_description
1 polymer ?
#
loop_
_entity_poly.entity_id
_entity_poly.type
_entity_poly.pdbx_seq_one_letter_code
_entity_poly.pdbx_strand_id
1 'polypeptide(L)'
;MAWALARVDPVGFRSLLRLVERGARVKATGFGRVDFDVPVTLKAIAEVNPDALMFGTDPPSTRSPRPFARSDIDVLRNALDPVHARRALHDNASAWYRRPERSPSP
;
A
#
# COMPACT_ATOMS: atom_id res chain seq x y z
N MET A 1 29.20 -8.67 13.07
CA MET A 1 27.73 -8.78 13.25
C MET A 1 27.05 -8.18 12.03
N ALA A 2 26.54 -9.02 11.13
CA ALA A 2 25.88 -8.57 9.92
C ALA A 2 24.43 -8.20 10.25
N TRP A 3 24.14 -6.90 10.24
CA TRP A 3 22.76 -6.42 10.21
C TRP A 3 22.17 -6.81 8.86
N ALA A 4 21.20 -7.72 8.85
CA ALA A 4 20.40 -8.01 7.66
C ALA A 4 19.55 -6.78 7.36
N LEU A 5 20.06 -5.92 6.48
CA LEU A 5 19.25 -4.92 5.81
C LEU A 5 18.19 -5.69 5.03
N ALA A 6 16.97 -5.69 5.55
CA ALA A 6 15.73 -6.04 4.91
C ALA A 6 15.67 -5.43 3.49
N ARG A 7 16.11 -6.19 2.48
CA ARG A 7 16.21 -5.73 1.08
C ARG A 7 14.98 -6.22 0.33
N VAL A 8 14.35 -5.28 -0.37
CA VAL A 8 13.30 -5.60 -1.33
C VAL A 8 13.90 -6.47 -2.45
N ASP A 9 13.26 -7.60 -2.78
CA ASP A 9 13.64 -8.41 -3.95
C ASP A 9 13.56 -7.56 -5.23
N PRO A 10 14.67 -7.32 -5.96
CA PRO A 10 14.68 -6.38 -7.08
C PRO A 10 13.79 -6.81 -8.24
N VAL A 11 13.60 -8.11 -8.48
CA VAL A 11 12.81 -8.61 -9.62
C VAL A 11 11.32 -8.46 -9.33
N GLY A 12 10.87 -8.93 -8.17
CA GLY A 12 9.49 -8.81 -7.71
C GLY A 12 9.06 -7.36 -7.59
N PHE A 13 9.93 -6.49 -7.06
CA PHE A 13 9.64 -5.07 -6.95
C PHE A 13 9.52 -4.35 -8.28
N ARG A 14 10.45 -4.59 -9.21
CA ARG A 14 10.30 -4.03 -10.58
C ARG A 14 9.04 -4.53 -11.27
N SER A 15 8.68 -5.80 -11.04
CA SER A 15 7.45 -6.38 -11.60
C SER A 15 6.21 -5.72 -11.00
N LEU A 16 6.20 -5.48 -9.68
CA LEU A 16 5.14 -4.73 -9.01
C LEU A 16 5.00 -3.31 -9.59
N LEU A 17 6.09 -2.57 -9.71
CA LEU A 17 6.03 -1.20 -10.25
C LEU A 17 5.51 -1.16 -11.70
N ARG A 18 5.88 -2.14 -12.54
CA ARG A 18 5.32 -2.27 -13.90
C ARG A 18 3.82 -2.56 -13.92
N LEU A 19 3.31 -3.31 -12.94
CA LEU A 19 1.87 -3.55 -12.81
C LEU A 19 1.16 -2.28 -12.36
N VAL A 20 1.72 -1.56 -11.39
CA VAL A 20 1.23 -0.29 -10.86
C VAL A 20 1.16 0.79 -11.95
N GLU A 21 2.21 0.88 -12.77
CA GLU A 21 2.28 1.76 -13.95
C GLU A 21 1.12 1.50 -14.92
N ARG A 22 0.70 0.23 -15.05
CA ARG A 22 -0.44 -0.19 -15.89
C ARG A 22 -1.80 -0.10 -15.18
N GLY A 23 -1.86 0.55 -14.03
CA GLY A 23 -3.10 0.82 -13.30
C GLY A 23 -3.48 -0.22 -12.24
N ALA A 24 -2.61 -1.19 -11.95
CA ALA A 24 -2.87 -2.11 -10.83
C ALA A 24 -2.92 -1.35 -9.50
N ARG A 25 -3.84 -1.76 -8.61
CA ARG A 25 -3.95 -1.25 -7.25
C ARG A 25 -3.24 -2.18 -6.26
N VAL A 26 -2.63 -1.59 -5.24
CA VAL A 26 -1.87 -2.29 -4.20
C VAL A 26 -2.52 -2.05 -2.85
N LYS A 27 -2.80 -3.12 -2.12
CA LYS A 27 -3.21 -3.01 -0.71
C LYS A 27 -1.98 -2.84 0.17
N ALA A 28 -1.82 -1.66 0.77
CA ALA A 28 -0.80 -1.39 1.77
C ALA A 28 -1.26 -1.97 3.11
N THR A 29 -0.88 -3.21 3.39
CA THR A 29 -1.36 -3.96 4.55
C THR A 29 -0.36 -5.02 5.01
N GLY A 30 -0.60 -5.61 6.18
CA GLY A 30 0.16 -6.75 6.65
C GLY A 30 1.65 -6.47 6.91
N PHE A 31 2.00 -5.25 7.33
CA PHE A 31 3.39 -4.82 7.51
C PHE A 31 4.19 -5.68 8.50
N GLY A 32 3.52 -6.39 9.42
CA GLY A 32 4.18 -7.35 10.31
C GLY A 32 4.69 -8.62 9.61
N ARG A 33 4.31 -8.87 8.34
CA ARG A 33 4.66 -10.08 7.57
C ARG A 33 5.86 -9.92 6.67
N VAL A 34 6.29 -8.68 6.44
CA VAL A 34 7.29 -8.36 5.44
C VAL A 34 8.63 -8.09 6.09
N ASP A 35 9.68 -8.46 5.39
CA ASP A 35 11.09 -8.33 5.78
C ASP A 35 11.83 -7.36 4.85
N PHE A 36 11.11 -6.37 4.30
CA PHE A 36 11.65 -5.31 3.45
C PHE A 36 11.25 -3.91 3.95
N ASP A 37 11.92 -2.88 3.45
CA ASP A 37 11.64 -1.48 3.79
C ASP A 37 10.29 -1.02 3.21
N VAL A 38 9.26 -1.01 4.06
CA VAL A 38 7.90 -0.58 3.72
C VAL A 38 7.85 0.90 3.31
N PRO A 39 8.40 1.87 4.08
CA PRO A 39 8.44 3.28 3.68
C PRO A 39 8.98 3.52 2.27
N VAL A 40 10.12 2.91 1.91
CA VAL A 40 10.71 3.06 0.57
C VAL A 40 9.78 2.49 -0.51
N THR A 41 9.18 1.34 -0.25
CA THR A 41 8.24 0.70 -1.17
C THR A 41 6.99 1.54 -1.39
N LEU A 42 6.42 2.12 -0.32
CA LEU A 42 5.24 2.98 -0.40
C LEU A 42 5.51 4.23 -1.26
N LYS A 43 6.64 4.90 -1.04
CA LYS A 43 7.06 6.08 -1.82
C LYS A 43 7.16 5.75 -3.31
N ALA A 44 7.89 4.70 -3.65
CA ALA A 44 8.07 4.30 -5.05
C ALA A 44 6.75 3.95 -5.75
N ILE A 45 5.82 3.27 -5.07
CA ILE A 45 4.51 2.96 -5.66
C ILE A 45 3.70 4.25 -5.88
N ALA A 46 3.69 5.17 -4.91
CA ALA A 46 2.97 6.44 -5.02
C ALA A 46 3.54 7.35 -6.12
N GLU A 47 4.87 7.36 -6.29
CA GLU A 47 5.56 8.08 -7.37
C GLU A 47 5.20 7.55 -8.76
N VAL A 48 5.09 6.21 -8.92
CA VAL A 48 4.67 5.61 -10.19
C VAL A 48 3.20 5.86 -10.47
N ASN A 49 2.33 5.74 -9.46
CA ASN A 49 0.90 5.99 -9.62
C ASN A 49 0.27 6.45 -8.29
N PRO A 50 -0.14 7.73 -8.16
CA PRO A 50 -0.67 8.28 -6.91
C PRO A 50 -1.99 7.62 -6.47
N ASP A 51 -2.67 6.94 -7.39
CA ASP A 51 -3.94 6.26 -7.12
C ASP A 51 -3.78 4.79 -6.73
N ALA A 52 -2.56 4.24 -6.76
CA ALA A 52 -2.36 2.80 -6.63
C ALA A 52 -2.53 2.27 -5.21
N LEU A 53 -2.15 3.04 -4.19
CA LEU A 53 -2.15 2.56 -2.81
C LEU A 53 -3.55 2.59 -2.19
N MET A 54 -3.91 1.53 -1.46
CA MET A 54 -5.10 1.47 -0.60
C MET A 54 -4.72 0.80 0.72
N PHE A 55 -4.83 1.50 1.84
CA PHE A 55 -4.52 0.95 3.15
C PHE A 55 -5.59 -0.04 3.64
N GLY A 56 -5.17 -1.04 4.41
CA GLY A 56 -6.07 -1.93 5.14
C GLY A 56 -5.40 -2.53 6.36
N THR A 57 -6.18 -2.83 7.40
CA THR A 57 -5.66 -3.38 8.67
C THR A 57 -5.43 -4.90 8.62
N ASP A 58 -6.08 -5.62 7.70
CA ASP A 58 -5.98 -7.08 7.53
C ASP A 58 -6.18 -7.92 8.83
N PRO A 59 -7.33 -7.77 9.50
CA PRO A 59 -7.74 -8.69 10.57
C PRO A 59 -8.09 -10.08 9.98
N PRO A 60 -7.91 -11.18 10.74
CA PRO A 60 -7.50 -11.25 12.15
C PRO A 60 -5.98 -11.24 12.36
N SER A 61 -5.18 -10.95 11.34
CA SER A 61 -3.70 -10.93 11.38
C SER A 61 -3.01 -12.23 11.84
N THR A 62 -3.72 -13.37 11.83
CA THR A 62 -3.25 -14.69 12.32
C THR A 62 -2.08 -15.30 11.56
N ARG A 63 -1.73 -14.74 10.40
CA ARG A 63 -0.62 -15.18 9.53
C ARG A 63 0.56 -14.21 9.59
N SER A 64 0.69 -13.43 10.66
CA SER A 64 1.71 -12.41 10.83
C SER A 64 2.40 -12.57 12.19
N PRO A 65 3.75 -12.49 12.25
CA PRO A 65 4.47 -12.43 13.53
C PRO A 65 3.98 -11.32 14.45
N ARG A 66 3.50 -10.21 13.86
CA ARG A 66 2.92 -9.07 14.59
C ARG A 66 1.55 -8.72 14.01
N PRO A 67 0.50 -8.55 14.85
CA PRO A 67 -0.80 -8.07 14.38
C PRO A 67 -0.74 -6.61 13.93
N PHE A 68 -1.80 -6.14 13.28
CA PHE A 68 -1.96 -4.70 13.02
C PHE A 68 -1.83 -3.89 14.31
N ALA A 69 -1.06 -2.81 14.23
CA ALA A 69 -0.95 -1.79 15.27
C ALA A 69 -1.34 -0.43 14.69
N ARG A 70 -1.92 0.46 15.49
CA ARG A 70 -2.26 1.81 15.02
C ARG A 70 -1.06 2.57 14.44
N SER A 71 0.14 2.29 14.94
CA SER A 71 1.40 2.85 14.39
C SER A 71 1.67 2.45 12.94
N ASP A 72 1.04 1.40 12.41
CA ASP A 72 1.11 1.07 10.98
C ASP A 72 0.49 2.18 10.12
N ILE A 73 -0.48 2.95 10.63
CA ILE A 73 -1.01 4.15 9.95
C ILE A 73 0.06 5.25 9.91
N ASP A 74 0.85 5.39 10.97
CA ASP A 74 1.90 6.39 11.05
C ASP A 74 3.05 6.09 10.08
N VAL A 75 3.30 4.80 9.77
CA VAL A 75 4.22 4.42 8.69
C VAL A 75 3.82 5.06 7.36
N LEU A 76 2.52 5.07 7.00
CA LEU A 76 2.07 5.71 5.76
C LEU A 76 2.23 7.23 5.83
N ARG A 77 1.83 7.84 6.95
CA ARG A 77 1.88 9.29 7.14
C ARG A 77 3.31 9.85 7.15
N ASN A 78 4.27 9.08 7.65
CA ASN A 78 5.66 9.48 7.70
C ASN A 78 6.40 9.18 6.39
N ALA A 79 5.97 8.15 5.65
CA ALA A 79 6.57 7.80 4.37
C ALA A 79 6.06 8.68 3.22
N LEU A 80 4.79 9.04 3.22
CA LEU A 80 4.14 9.76 2.13
C LEU A 80 3.94 11.23 2.49
N ASP A 81 3.91 12.11 1.49
CA ASP A 81 3.39 13.46 1.73
C ASP A 81 1.90 13.43 2.12
N PRO A 82 1.35 14.52 2.69
CA PRO A 82 -0.03 14.52 3.17
C PRO A 82 -1.09 14.20 2.10
N VAL A 83 -0.84 14.53 0.83
CA VAL A 83 -1.76 14.26 -0.28
C VAL A 83 -1.78 12.77 -0.59
N HIS A 84 -0.62 12.15 -0.77
CA HIS A 84 -0.50 10.73 -1.03
C HIS A 84 -0.96 9.89 0.17
N ALA A 85 -0.69 10.33 1.41
CA ALA A 85 -1.17 9.65 2.60
C ALA A 85 -2.71 9.65 2.67
N ARG A 86 -3.36 10.79 2.39
CA ARG A 86 -4.84 10.89 2.33
C ARG A 86 -5.41 9.97 1.25
N ARG A 87 -4.81 9.96 0.05
CA ARG A 87 -5.22 9.07 -1.04
C ARG A 87 -5.14 7.60 -0.66
N ALA A 88 -4.00 7.18 -0.10
CA ALA A 88 -3.76 5.82 0.33
C ALA A 88 -4.69 5.37 1.47
N LEU A 89 -4.95 6.25 2.44
CA LEU A 89 -5.81 5.95 3.59
C LEU A 89 -7.31 6.01 3.29
N HIS A 90 -7.72 6.71 2.24
CA HIS A 90 -9.15 6.95 1.98
C HIS A 90 -9.51 7.08 0.49
N ASP A 91 -9.00 8.08 -0.21
CA ASP A 91 -9.62 8.51 -1.48
C ASP A 91 -9.56 7.44 -2.56
N ASN A 92 -8.43 6.73 -2.67
CA ASN A 92 -8.23 5.69 -3.68
C ASN A 92 -9.21 4.52 -3.46
N ALA A 93 -9.37 4.08 -2.21
CA ALA A 93 -10.30 3.03 -1.85
C ALA A 93 -11.76 3.48 -2.08
N SER A 94 -12.09 4.72 -1.68
CA SER A 94 -13.42 5.29 -1.90
C SER A 94 -13.76 5.34 -3.40
N ALA A 95 -12.86 5.84 -4.23
CA ALA A 95 -13.05 5.90 -5.69
C ALA A 95 -13.15 4.51 -6.34
N TRP A 96 -12.43 3.52 -5.80
CA TRP A 96 -12.42 2.16 -6.35
C TRP A 96 -13.66 1.34 -5.98
N TYR A 97 -14.04 1.36 -4.70
CA TYR A 97 -15.13 0.52 -4.20
C TYR A 97 -16.50 1.16 -4.33
N ARG A 98 -16.59 2.50 -4.30
CA ARG A 98 -17.85 3.21 -4.49
C ARG A 98 -18.03 3.49 -5.99
N ARG A 99 -18.61 2.54 -6.71
CA ARG A 99 -19.12 2.84 -8.06
C ARG A 99 -20.29 3.83 -7.95
N PRO A 100 -20.40 4.84 -8.83
CA PRO A 100 -21.65 5.57 -8.97
C PRO A 100 -22.76 4.58 -9.32
N GLU A 101 -23.97 4.80 -8.81
CA GLU A 101 -25.15 4.02 -9.21
C GLU A 101 -25.19 3.97 -10.74
N ARG A 102 -25.40 2.77 -11.30
CA ARG A 102 -25.74 2.66 -12.72
C ARG A 102 -26.98 3.51 -12.91
N SER A 103 -26.90 4.59 -13.68
CA SER A 103 -28.11 5.21 -14.21
C SER A 103 -28.92 4.10 -14.88
N PRO A 104 -30.23 3.96 -14.61
CA PRO A 104 -31.05 3.00 -15.31
C PRO A 104 -30.89 3.24 -16.81
N SER A 105 -30.71 2.16 -17.58
CA SER A 105 -30.74 2.25 -19.04
C SER A 105 -32.06 2.89 -19.47
N PRO A 106 -32.05 3.78 -20.48
CA PRO A 106 -33.27 4.42 -20.96
C PRO A 106 -34.32 3.40 -21.41
#